data_AF-A0A1G3H900-F1
#
_entry.id   AF-A0A1G3H900-F1
#
_cell.length_a   1.000
_cell.length_b   1.000
_cell.length_c   1.000
_cell.angle_alpha   90.00
_cell.angle_beta   90.00
_cell.angle_gamma   90.00
#
_symmetry.space_group_name_H-M   'P 1'
#
loop_
_entity.id
_entity.type
_entity.pdbx_description
1 polymer ?
#
loop_
_entity_poly.entity_id
_entity_poly.type
_entity_poly.pdbx_seq_one_letter_code
_entity_poly.pdbx_strand_id
1 'polypeptide(L)'
;MTSTRVKAVAIVAGHDKSHLSKTQKAFNTLIKQIEKERARLLAWEAAIPPYQQEYAKEMLPMLAASEELQIKMVHCLDRASDQKGLTKTERRLLAGLIAGLAEQLLAGCDDAQLKAIYNKHSQTDYDTLGADGIDEMKSMLEDMLGFDLGDDVDMSSPDDLLRRAHAQLQEQRAQHDAEQEARQARRKKSAKQLAREAQQQAEEQQISQSIREVYRKLASALHPDREPDLQERARKTALMQRANLAYQKKNLLQLLELQLELEHIDQATINGISEVRLKHYNKILKEQLAELRQEIWHAENEFRSRFGIDPYLNLSPGTLMRHLASEIGRVRHAIRDLKKDLLAFEDIRKLKAWLKEMRRQAEADDFDDCPF
;
A
#
# COMPACT_ATOMS: atom_id res chain seq x y z
N MET A 1 -34.89 20.32 8.56
CA MET A 1 -33.68 20.16 7.73
C MET A 1 -33.92 19.01 6.77
N THR A 2 -34.38 19.36 5.57
CA THR A 2 -34.75 18.40 4.53
C THR A 2 -33.50 17.76 3.96
N SER A 3 -33.37 16.45 4.13
CA SER A 3 -32.34 15.63 3.50
C SER A 3 -32.44 15.82 1.98
N THR A 4 -31.52 16.60 1.41
CA THR A 4 -31.36 16.72 -0.04
C THR A 4 -30.90 15.37 -0.54
N ARG A 5 -31.85 14.53 -0.97
CA ARG A 5 -31.56 13.31 -1.74
C ARG A 5 -30.79 13.77 -2.98
N VAL A 6 -29.47 13.58 -2.99
CA VAL A 6 -28.67 13.68 -4.21
C VAL A 6 -29.31 12.70 -5.20
N LYS A 7 -29.95 13.23 -6.26
CA LYS A 7 -30.49 12.39 -7.33
C LYS A 7 -29.30 11.70 -7.98
N ALA A 8 -29.18 10.39 -7.79
CA ALA A 8 -28.12 9.60 -8.41
C ALA A 8 -28.24 9.73 -9.94
N VAL A 9 -27.12 10.03 -10.61
CA VAL A 9 -27.06 10.14 -12.06
C VAL A 9 -27.33 8.76 -12.67
N ALA A 10 -28.51 8.54 -13.24
CA ALA A 10 -28.86 7.29 -13.89
C ALA A 10 -29.77 7.52 -15.09
N ILE A 11 -29.59 6.72 -16.14
CA ILE A 11 -30.50 6.69 -17.29
C ILE A 11 -31.62 5.70 -16.98
N VAL A 12 -32.86 6.18 -17.04
CA VAL A 12 -34.07 5.38 -16.81
C VAL A 12 -34.77 5.13 -18.14
N ALA A 13 -35.38 3.97 -18.31
CA ALA A 13 -36.19 3.68 -19.48
C ALA A 13 -37.38 4.67 -19.56
N GLY A 14 -37.53 5.37 -20.69
CA GLY A 14 -38.67 6.25 -20.94
C GLY A 14 -39.92 5.45 -21.30
N HIS A 15 -41.10 6.09 -21.21
CA HIS A 15 -42.39 5.45 -21.49
C HIS A 15 -42.51 4.82 -22.89
N ASP A 16 -41.72 5.27 -23.89
CA ASP A 16 -41.74 4.75 -25.27
C ASP A 16 -40.70 3.64 -25.56
N LYS A 17 -39.79 3.31 -24.64
CA LYS A 17 -38.80 2.24 -24.83
C LYS A 17 -38.76 1.33 -23.60
N SER A 18 -39.27 0.11 -23.74
CA SER A 18 -39.35 -0.89 -22.65
C SER A 18 -37.99 -1.34 -22.10
N HIS A 19 -36.88 -1.11 -22.81
CA HIS A 19 -35.54 -1.55 -22.41
C HIS A 19 -34.43 -0.54 -22.70
N LEU A 20 -33.50 -0.41 -21.75
CA LEU A 20 -32.25 0.37 -21.90
C LEU A 20 -31.33 -0.27 -22.94
N SER A 21 -30.65 0.58 -23.73
CA SER A 21 -29.63 0.14 -24.68
C SER A 21 -28.39 -0.42 -23.96
N LYS A 22 -27.54 -1.15 -24.69
CA LYS A 22 -26.26 -1.65 -24.14
C LYS A 22 -25.38 -0.51 -23.60
N THR A 23 -25.32 0.61 -24.33
CA THR A 23 -24.51 1.78 -23.95
C THR A 23 -25.07 2.49 -22.72
N GLN A 24 -26.40 2.60 -22.60
CA GLN A 24 -27.08 3.14 -21.41
C GLN A 24 -26.90 2.25 -20.18
N LYS A 25 -27.00 0.92 -20.35
CA LYS A 25 -26.71 -0.03 -19.26
C LYS A 25 -25.26 0.09 -18.79
N ALA A 26 -24.31 0.18 -19.71
CA ALA A 26 -22.89 0.36 -19.39
C ALA A 26 -22.65 1.65 -18.59
N PHE A 27 -23.29 2.76 -18.98
CA PHE A 27 -23.22 4.03 -18.27
C PHE A 27 -23.70 3.89 -16.82
N ASN A 28 -24.89 3.33 -16.60
CA ASN A 28 -25.44 3.13 -15.26
C ASN A 28 -24.56 2.21 -14.40
N THR A 29 -23.99 1.15 -15.00
CA THR A 29 -23.08 0.24 -14.28
C THR A 29 -21.79 0.96 -13.87
N LEU A 30 -21.20 1.77 -14.76
CA LEU A 30 -19.98 2.52 -14.46
C LEU A 30 -20.20 3.52 -13.34
N ILE A 31 -21.33 4.21 -13.32
CA ILE A 31 -21.67 5.15 -12.23
C ILE A 31 -21.75 4.40 -10.90
N LYS A 32 -22.50 3.29 -10.83
CA LYS A 32 -22.59 2.47 -9.61
C LYS A 32 -21.22 1.97 -9.14
N GLN A 33 -20.34 1.61 -10.08
CA GLN A 33 -18.98 1.17 -9.75
C GLN A 33 -18.15 2.34 -9.20
N ILE A 34 -18.19 3.51 -9.82
CA ILE A 34 -17.48 4.69 -9.34
C ILE A 34 -17.99 5.10 -7.95
N GLU A 35 -19.30 5.16 -7.73
CA GLU A 35 -19.89 5.47 -6.43
C GLU A 35 -19.44 4.47 -5.34
N LYS A 36 -19.42 3.17 -5.68
CA LYS A 36 -18.93 2.12 -4.77
C LYS A 36 -17.44 2.30 -4.43
N GLU A 37 -16.59 2.53 -5.42
CA GLU A 37 -15.16 2.72 -5.17
C GLU A 37 -14.91 4.05 -4.43
N ARG A 38 -15.67 5.12 -4.69
CA ARG A 38 -15.57 6.39 -3.94
C ARG A 38 -15.91 6.20 -2.47
N ALA A 39 -16.98 5.46 -2.19
CA ALA A 39 -17.35 5.09 -0.82
C ALA A 39 -16.27 4.23 -0.16
N ARG A 40 -15.62 3.33 -0.92
CA ARG A 40 -14.49 2.52 -0.43
C ARG A 40 -13.26 3.38 -0.11
N LEU A 41 -12.92 4.34 -0.97
CA LEU A 41 -11.82 5.28 -0.72
C LEU A 41 -12.07 6.11 0.54
N LEU A 42 -13.26 6.72 0.66
CA LEU A 42 -13.65 7.45 1.87
C LEU A 42 -13.62 6.58 3.13
N ALA A 43 -14.02 5.30 3.01
CA ALA A 43 -13.94 4.37 4.13
C ALA A 43 -12.49 4.10 4.55
N TRP A 44 -11.55 3.99 3.60
CA TRP A 44 -10.12 3.90 3.90
C TRP A 44 -9.61 5.16 4.60
N GLU A 45 -9.88 6.34 4.03
CA GLU A 45 -9.48 7.63 4.60
C GLU A 45 -10.01 7.82 6.03
N ALA A 46 -11.24 7.37 6.31
CA ALA A 46 -11.85 7.45 7.63
C ALA A 46 -11.31 6.41 8.62
N ALA A 47 -10.90 5.23 8.15
CA ALA A 47 -10.45 4.13 9.02
C ALA A 47 -8.96 4.19 9.38
N ILE A 48 -8.14 4.87 8.56
CA ILE A 48 -6.69 4.98 8.79
C ILE A 48 -6.35 5.76 10.09
N PRO A 49 -6.91 6.96 10.36
CA PRO A 49 -6.58 7.72 11.56
C PRO A 49 -6.88 7.00 12.89
N PRO A 50 -8.06 6.39 13.13
CA PRO A 50 -8.32 5.68 14.37
C PRO A 50 -7.42 4.43 14.52
N TYR A 51 -7.09 3.75 13.42
CA TYR A 51 -6.12 2.66 13.44
C TYR A 51 -4.74 3.16 13.89
N GLN A 52 -4.25 4.25 13.30
CA GLN A 52 -2.96 4.86 13.67
C GLN A 52 -2.91 5.25 15.15
N GLN A 53 -3.98 5.87 15.64
CA GLN A 53 -4.09 6.27 17.04
C GLN A 53 -4.04 5.06 17.98
N GLU A 54 -4.82 4.02 17.71
CA GLU A 54 -4.85 2.81 18.55
C GLU A 54 -3.54 2.03 18.47
N TYR A 55 -2.94 1.94 17.28
CA TYR A 55 -1.63 1.33 17.08
C TYR A 55 -0.55 2.06 17.89
N ALA A 56 -0.51 3.39 17.82
CA ALA A 56 0.47 4.19 18.55
C ALA A 56 0.26 4.12 20.07
N LYS A 57 -1.00 4.05 20.51
CA LYS A 57 -1.38 4.04 21.93
C LYS A 57 -1.15 2.69 22.60
N GLU A 58 -1.55 1.60 21.96
CA GLU A 58 -1.57 0.27 22.57
C GLU A 58 -0.45 -0.63 22.02
N MET A 59 -0.30 -0.70 20.69
CA MET A 59 0.62 -1.65 20.05
C MET A 59 2.09 -1.25 20.24
N LEU A 60 2.46 0.01 19.98
CA LEU A 60 3.86 0.46 20.10
C LEU A 60 4.44 0.24 21.51
N PRO A 61 3.77 0.64 22.62
CA PRO A 61 4.29 0.36 23.96
C PRO A 61 4.39 -1.13 24.27
N MET A 62 3.49 -1.95 23.73
CA MET A 62 3.55 -3.41 23.91
C MET A 62 4.72 -4.03 23.16
N LEU A 63 5.01 -3.58 21.94
CA LEU A 63 6.19 -4.01 21.19
C LEU A 63 7.48 -3.68 21.95
N ALA A 64 7.62 -2.43 22.41
CA ALA A 64 8.77 -2.03 23.23
C ALA A 64 8.89 -2.86 24.52
N ALA A 65 7.78 -3.11 25.22
CA ALA A 65 7.79 -3.96 26.41
C ALA A 65 8.14 -5.42 26.09
N SER A 66 7.75 -5.93 24.92
CA SER A 66 8.13 -7.27 24.45
C SER A 66 9.62 -7.36 24.17
N GLU A 67 10.17 -6.37 23.47
CA GLU A 67 11.60 -6.25 23.16
C GLU A 67 12.44 -6.20 24.44
N GLU A 68 12.08 -5.37 25.42
CA GLU A 68 12.75 -5.33 26.72
C GLU A 68 12.74 -6.70 27.43
N LEU A 69 11.66 -7.47 27.30
CA LEU A 69 11.56 -8.81 27.89
C LEU A 69 12.42 -9.82 27.14
N GLN A 70 12.49 -9.72 25.81
CA GLN A 70 13.38 -10.55 24.99
C GLN A 70 14.85 -10.26 25.30
N ILE A 71 15.25 -8.99 25.48
CA ILE A 71 16.59 -8.61 25.94
C ILE A 71 16.88 -9.23 27.32
N LYS A 72 15.95 -9.09 28.28
CA LYS A 72 16.06 -9.75 29.59
C LYS A 72 16.18 -11.28 29.47
N MET A 73 15.51 -11.88 28.49
CA MET A 73 15.57 -13.31 28.21
C MET A 73 16.96 -13.71 27.75
N VAL A 74 17.53 -13.01 26.78
CA VAL A 74 18.89 -13.25 26.28
C VAL A 74 19.90 -13.20 27.43
N HIS A 75 19.84 -12.17 28.28
CA HIS A 75 20.71 -12.09 29.47
C HIS A 75 20.45 -13.23 30.48
N CYS A 76 19.21 -13.66 30.66
CA CYS A 76 18.88 -14.78 31.55
C CYS A 76 19.48 -16.09 31.05
N LEU A 77 19.33 -16.36 29.75
CA LEU A 77 19.85 -17.55 29.09
C LEU A 77 21.38 -17.55 29.06
N ASP A 78 22.03 -16.41 28.80
CA ASP A 78 23.48 -16.26 28.86
C ASP A 78 24.03 -16.55 30.27
N ARG A 79 23.40 -16.01 31.32
CA ARG A 79 23.79 -16.36 32.69
C ARG A 79 23.60 -17.85 32.97
N ALA A 80 22.55 -18.47 32.45
CA ALA A 80 22.27 -19.89 32.65
C ALA A 80 23.26 -20.79 31.89
N SER A 81 23.82 -20.35 30.76
CA SER A 81 24.81 -21.14 29.99
C SER A 81 26.11 -21.38 30.76
N ASP A 82 26.45 -20.44 31.64
CA ASP A 82 27.65 -20.47 32.49
C ASP A 82 27.44 -21.27 33.79
N GLN A 83 26.19 -21.63 34.12
CA GLN A 83 25.88 -22.43 35.30
C GLN A 83 26.28 -23.90 35.14
N LYS A 84 26.64 -24.54 36.26
CA LYS A 84 26.88 -25.98 36.32
C LYS A 84 25.56 -26.73 36.27
N GLY A 85 25.48 -27.78 35.45
CA GLY A 85 24.29 -28.66 35.36
C GLY A 85 23.79 -28.92 33.93
N LEU A 86 24.26 -28.16 32.95
CA LEU A 86 23.99 -28.39 31.52
C LEU A 86 24.99 -29.37 30.90
N THR A 87 24.48 -30.29 30.10
CA THR A 87 25.27 -31.19 29.25
C THR A 87 25.85 -30.42 28.05
N LYS A 88 26.81 -31.03 27.33
CA LYS A 88 27.39 -30.44 26.10
C LYS A 88 26.33 -30.16 25.04
N THR A 89 25.38 -31.07 24.88
CA THR A 89 24.28 -30.94 23.89
C THR A 89 23.31 -29.83 24.28
N GLU A 90 22.91 -29.76 25.55
CA GLU A 90 22.03 -28.69 26.05
C GLU A 90 22.70 -27.32 25.94
N ARG A 91 24.01 -27.21 26.20
CA ARG A 91 24.76 -25.96 26.05
C ARG A 91 24.84 -25.52 24.59
N ARG A 92 25.01 -26.44 23.65
CA ARG A 92 25.01 -26.11 22.20
C ARG A 92 23.64 -25.64 21.73
N LEU A 93 22.57 -26.30 22.17
CA LEU A 93 21.20 -25.90 21.86
C LEU A 93 20.90 -24.50 22.41
N LEU A 94 21.28 -24.26 23.66
CA LEU A 94 21.13 -22.97 24.33
C LEU A 94 21.93 -21.86 23.63
N ALA A 95 23.18 -22.13 23.22
CA ALA A 95 24.00 -21.17 22.49
C ALA A 95 23.38 -20.78 21.14
N GLY A 96 22.84 -21.76 20.38
CA GLY A 96 22.13 -21.48 19.13
C GLY A 96 20.88 -20.62 19.33
N LEU A 97 20.10 -20.89 20.38
CA LEU A 97 18.94 -20.07 20.73
C LEU A 97 19.33 -18.64 21.13
N ILE A 98 20.37 -18.48 21.94
CA ILE A 98 20.87 -17.17 22.37
C ILE A 98 21.35 -16.38 21.16
N ALA A 99 22.13 -17.00 20.27
CA ALA A 99 22.63 -16.37 19.05
C ALA A 99 21.47 -15.90 18.16
N GLY A 100 20.48 -16.76 17.87
CA GLY A 100 19.34 -16.40 17.02
C GLY A 100 18.47 -15.30 17.62
N LEU A 101 18.21 -15.34 18.94
CA LEU A 101 17.45 -14.27 19.62
C LEU A 101 18.23 -12.95 19.64
N ALA A 102 19.55 -12.99 19.89
CA ALA A 102 20.38 -11.80 19.90
C ALA A 102 20.51 -11.18 18.50
N GLU A 103 20.68 -12.00 17.46
CA GLU A 103 20.71 -11.55 16.05
C GLU A 103 19.42 -10.82 15.68
N GLN A 104 18.25 -11.40 16.00
CA GLN A 104 16.97 -10.77 15.72
C GLN A 104 16.79 -9.41 16.41
N LEU A 105 17.29 -9.27 17.65
CA LEU A 105 17.23 -8.01 18.39
C LEU A 105 18.24 -6.98 17.84
N LEU A 106 19.44 -7.42 17.46
CA LEU A 106 20.49 -6.56 16.89
C LEU A 106 20.12 -5.96 15.52
N ALA A 107 19.17 -6.54 14.81
CA ALA A 107 18.62 -5.94 13.59
C ALA A 107 17.86 -4.62 13.85
N GLY A 108 17.36 -4.42 15.09
CA GLY A 108 16.58 -3.24 15.49
C GLY A 108 17.31 -2.26 16.40
N CYS A 109 18.41 -2.68 17.05
CA CYS A 109 19.16 -1.86 17.99
C CYS A 109 20.67 -2.11 17.92
N ASP A 110 21.47 -1.04 17.99
CA ASP A 110 22.93 -1.14 18.14
C ASP A 110 23.30 -1.21 19.63
N ASP A 111 23.20 -2.40 20.22
CA ASP A 111 23.52 -2.65 21.63
C ASP A 111 24.82 -3.47 21.77
N ALA A 112 25.86 -2.82 22.30
CA ALA A 112 27.18 -3.43 22.49
C ALA A 112 27.17 -4.65 23.43
N GLN A 113 26.26 -4.72 24.42
CA GLN A 113 26.14 -5.88 25.29
C GLN A 113 25.48 -7.06 24.57
N LEU A 114 24.45 -6.81 23.76
CA LEU A 114 23.84 -7.85 22.93
C LEU A 114 24.82 -8.38 21.88
N LYS A 115 25.62 -7.50 21.25
CA LYS A 115 26.71 -7.91 20.34
C LYS A 115 27.72 -8.82 21.03
N ALA A 116 28.15 -8.46 22.24
CA ALA A 116 29.08 -9.29 23.01
C ALA A 116 28.50 -10.68 23.34
N ILE A 117 27.21 -10.75 23.68
CA ILE A 117 26.51 -12.01 23.93
C ILE A 117 26.38 -12.82 22.63
N TYR A 118 26.00 -12.20 21.52
CA TYR A 118 25.95 -12.85 20.22
C TYR A 118 27.32 -13.46 19.87
N ASN A 119 28.39 -12.67 19.89
CA ASN A 119 29.75 -13.11 19.55
C ASN A 119 30.22 -14.28 20.45
N LYS A 120 29.85 -14.26 21.74
CA LYS A 120 30.14 -15.35 22.68
C LYS A 120 29.49 -16.68 22.27
N HIS A 121 28.24 -16.65 21.81
CA HIS A 121 27.43 -17.86 21.56
C HIS A 121 27.44 -18.33 20.10
N SER A 122 27.60 -17.42 19.14
CA SER A 122 27.74 -17.73 17.71
C SER A 122 29.15 -18.20 17.35
N GLN A 123 30.16 -17.82 18.13
CA GLN A 123 31.60 -17.97 17.81
C GLN A 123 32.03 -17.21 16.54
N THR A 124 31.22 -16.25 16.11
CA THR A 124 31.46 -15.38 14.96
C THR A 124 31.28 -13.93 15.40
N ASP A 125 32.10 -13.03 14.86
CA ASP A 125 31.94 -11.62 15.14
C ASP A 125 30.78 -11.04 14.30
N TYR A 126 29.80 -10.43 14.97
CA TYR A 126 28.63 -9.83 14.34
C TYR A 126 29.03 -8.74 13.35
N ASP A 127 30.01 -7.91 13.70
CA ASP A 127 30.46 -6.80 12.85
C ASP A 127 31.20 -7.33 11.61
N THR A 128 31.81 -8.52 11.66
CA THR A 128 32.43 -9.16 10.48
C THR A 128 31.41 -9.82 9.56
N LEU A 129 30.32 -10.39 10.11
CA LEU A 129 29.21 -10.93 9.30
C LEU A 129 28.50 -9.84 8.50
N GLY A 130 28.34 -8.65 9.09
CA GLY A 130 27.83 -7.48 8.38
C GLY A 130 28.72 -7.08 7.21
N ALA A 131 30.05 -7.07 7.40
CA ALA A 131 31.01 -6.73 6.36
C ALA A 131 31.05 -7.80 5.24
N ASP A 132 31.12 -9.09 5.58
CA ASP A 132 31.12 -10.19 4.62
C ASP A 132 29.81 -10.23 3.80
N GLY A 133 28.66 -10.00 4.44
CA GLY A 133 27.37 -9.93 3.75
C GLY A 133 27.25 -8.71 2.82
N ILE A 134 27.91 -7.60 3.16
CA ILE A 134 27.97 -6.41 2.31
C ILE A 134 28.88 -6.65 1.10
N ASP A 135 30.02 -7.32 1.29
CA ASP A 135 30.92 -7.74 0.20
C ASP A 135 30.23 -8.74 -0.75
N GLU A 136 29.54 -9.75 -0.20
CA GLU A 136 28.74 -10.70 -1.00
C GLU A 136 27.60 -10.00 -1.76
N MET A 137 26.90 -9.05 -1.12
CA MET A 137 25.84 -8.28 -1.76
C MET A 137 26.38 -7.38 -2.88
N LYS A 138 27.56 -6.77 -2.71
CA LYS A 138 28.25 -6.02 -3.77
C LYS A 138 28.55 -6.95 -4.95
N SER A 139 29.20 -8.09 -4.69
CA SER A 139 29.54 -9.05 -5.75
C SER A 139 28.29 -9.58 -6.49
N MET A 140 27.21 -9.89 -5.77
CA MET A 140 25.95 -10.33 -6.37
C MET A 140 25.28 -9.21 -7.21
N LEU A 141 25.34 -7.96 -6.76
CA LEU A 141 24.84 -6.82 -7.52
C LEU A 141 25.66 -6.59 -8.79
N GLU A 142 26.99 -6.67 -8.71
CA GLU A 142 27.88 -6.54 -9.87
C GLU A 142 27.63 -7.64 -10.90
N ASP A 143 27.43 -8.88 -10.47
CA ASP A 143 27.09 -10.02 -11.34
C ASP A 143 25.69 -9.87 -11.96
N MET A 144 24.69 -9.45 -11.18
CA MET A 144 23.32 -9.26 -11.66
C MET A 144 23.22 -8.10 -12.67
N LEU A 145 23.99 -7.04 -12.43
CA LEU A 145 23.97 -5.81 -13.22
C LEU A 145 24.98 -5.84 -14.38
N GLY A 146 25.98 -6.72 -14.31
CA GLY A 146 27.01 -6.91 -15.33
C GLY A 146 28.04 -5.78 -15.39
N PHE A 147 28.26 -5.05 -14.28
CA PHE A 147 29.25 -3.97 -14.19
C PHE A 147 29.81 -3.83 -12.77
N ASP A 148 31.05 -3.35 -12.68
CA ASP A 148 31.78 -3.10 -11.44
C ASP A 148 31.31 -1.80 -10.75
N LEU A 149 31.03 -1.86 -9.45
CA LEU A 149 30.61 -0.71 -8.64
C LEU A 149 31.82 0.07 -8.10
N GLY A 150 33.02 -0.50 -8.15
CA GLY A 150 34.31 0.06 -7.73
C GLY A 150 34.64 -0.14 -6.25
N ASP A 151 35.93 -0.03 -5.90
CA ASP A 151 36.44 -0.26 -4.53
C ASP A 151 36.34 0.97 -3.61
N ASP A 152 35.99 2.14 -4.15
CA ASP A 152 35.86 3.40 -3.40
C ASP A 152 34.47 3.58 -2.74
N VAL A 153 33.69 2.50 -2.63
CA VAL A 153 32.37 2.56 -1.99
C VAL A 153 32.51 2.30 -0.50
N ASP A 154 31.87 3.13 0.32
CA ASP A 154 31.82 2.91 1.76
C ASP A 154 30.98 1.65 2.08
N MET A 155 31.68 0.53 2.28
CA MET A 155 31.11 -0.79 2.56
C MET A 155 30.49 -0.89 3.98
N SER A 156 30.41 0.21 4.72
CA SER A 156 29.75 0.24 6.03
C SER A 156 28.24 0.48 5.97
N SER A 157 27.68 0.79 4.79
CA SER A 157 26.27 1.13 4.62
C SER A 157 25.62 0.44 3.40
N PRO A 158 24.74 -0.56 3.62
CA PRO A 158 23.91 -1.17 2.57
C PRO A 158 23.13 -0.16 1.72
N ASP A 159 22.70 0.95 2.33
CA ASP A 159 21.92 1.99 1.65
C ASP A 159 22.73 2.75 0.60
N ASP A 160 24.02 2.98 0.84
CA ASP A 160 24.87 3.72 -0.12
C ASP A 160 25.26 2.86 -1.32
N LEU A 161 25.45 1.55 -1.13
CA LEU A 161 25.58 0.58 -2.23
C LEU A 161 24.33 0.55 -3.11
N LEU A 162 23.14 0.46 -2.51
CA LEU A 162 21.87 0.46 -3.24
C LEU A 162 21.63 1.79 -3.98
N ARG A 163 21.96 2.93 -3.37
CA ARG A 163 21.87 4.25 -4.02
C ARG A 163 22.75 4.34 -5.26
N ARG A 164 24.00 3.87 -5.18
CA ARG A 164 24.94 3.90 -6.30
C ARG A 164 24.51 2.94 -7.41
N ALA A 165 24.13 1.72 -7.07
CA ALA A 165 23.56 0.76 -8.02
C ALA A 165 22.32 1.35 -8.73
N HIS A 166 21.44 2.03 -7.98
CA HIS A 166 20.26 2.68 -8.53
C HIS A 166 20.60 3.87 -9.44
N ALA A 167 21.58 4.71 -9.07
CA ALA A 167 22.05 5.81 -9.90
C ALA A 167 22.62 5.32 -11.24
N GLN A 168 23.44 4.27 -11.19
CA GLN A 168 24.09 3.69 -12.38
C GLN A 168 23.08 2.95 -13.27
N LEU A 169 22.09 2.27 -12.67
CA LEU A 169 20.94 1.72 -13.40
C LEU A 169 20.09 2.80 -14.07
N GLN A 170 19.84 3.93 -13.39
CA GLN A 170 19.13 5.05 -13.99
C GLN A 170 19.91 5.65 -15.16
N GLU A 171 21.24 5.77 -15.04
CA GLU A 171 22.08 6.26 -16.11
C GLU A 171 22.07 5.31 -17.31
N GLN A 172 22.22 4.00 -17.11
CA GLN A 172 22.09 3.02 -18.20
C GLN A 172 20.69 3.02 -18.82
N ARG A 173 19.63 3.13 -18.02
CA ARG A 173 18.25 3.24 -18.53
C ARG A 173 18.09 4.52 -19.34
N ALA A 174 18.59 5.65 -18.88
CA ALA A 174 18.54 6.91 -19.60
C ALA A 174 19.33 6.85 -20.91
N GLN A 175 20.51 6.21 -20.92
CA GLN A 175 21.31 5.98 -22.12
C GLN A 175 20.58 5.05 -23.11
N HIS A 176 20.05 3.92 -22.63
CA HIS A 176 19.30 2.98 -23.44
C HIS A 176 17.99 3.59 -23.95
N ASP A 177 17.26 4.35 -23.15
CA ASP A 177 16.06 5.08 -23.55
C ASP A 177 16.41 6.17 -24.56
N ALA A 178 17.50 6.91 -24.39
CA ALA A 178 17.99 7.87 -25.39
C ALA A 178 18.40 7.19 -26.70
N GLU A 179 19.04 6.02 -26.64
CA GLU A 179 19.37 5.21 -27.82
C GLU A 179 18.12 4.63 -28.49
N GLN A 180 17.15 4.18 -27.69
CA GLN A 180 15.85 3.70 -28.18
C GLN A 180 15.06 4.84 -28.80
N GLU A 181 15.00 6.01 -28.18
CA GLU A 181 14.38 7.22 -28.72
C GLU A 181 15.09 7.66 -30.00
N ALA A 182 16.42 7.66 -30.04
CA ALA A 182 17.18 7.95 -31.26
C ALA A 182 16.90 6.91 -32.35
N ARG A 183 16.76 5.63 -32.00
CA ARG A 183 16.46 4.53 -32.94
C ARG A 183 14.99 4.55 -33.39
N GLN A 184 14.06 4.94 -32.52
CA GLN A 184 12.65 5.12 -32.80
C GLN A 184 12.42 6.39 -33.62
N ALA A 185 13.15 7.48 -33.37
CA ALA A 185 13.15 8.70 -34.18
C ALA A 185 13.74 8.46 -35.57
N ARG A 186 14.76 7.59 -35.69
CA ARG A 186 15.33 7.15 -36.98
C ARG A 186 14.41 6.17 -37.73
N ARG A 187 13.57 5.42 -37.02
CA ARG A 187 12.52 4.59 -37.63
C ARG A 187 11.35 5.48 -38.04
N LYS A 188 11.14 5.67 -39.35
CA LYS A 188 9.90 6.29 -39.84
C LYS A 188 8.69 5.54 -39.26
N LYS A 189 7.87 6.22 -38.44
CA LYS A 189 6.65 5.65 -37.87
C LYS A 189 5.83 5.03 -38.99
N SER A 190 5.46 3.75 -38.84
CA SER A 190 4.64 3.05 -39.84
C SER A 190 3.32 3.79 -40.04
N ALA A 191 2.78 3.82 -41.27
CA ALA A 191 1.48 4.43 -41.57
C ALA A 191 0.36 3.92 -40.64
N LYS A 192 0.45 2.66 -40.19
CA LYS A 192 -0.49 2.06 -39.23
C LYS A 192 -0.38 2.65 -37.81
N GLN A 193 0.83 3.03 -37.39
CA GLN A 193 1.06 3.67 -36.10
C GLN A 193 0.63 5.14 -36.11
N LEU A 194 0.95 5.87 -37.19
CA LEU A 194 0.48 7.25 -37.38
C LEU A 194 -1.04 7.33 -37.46
N ALA A 195 -1.70 6.40 -38.16
CA ALA A 195 -3.16 6.34 -38.21
C ALA A 195 -3.77 6.05 -36.83
N ARG A 196 -3.15 5.18 -36.03
CA ARG A 196 -3.60 4.86 -34.67
C ARG A 196 -3.41 6.03 -33.69
N GLU A 197 -2.27 6.71 -33.76
CA GLU A 197 -1.99 7.93 -32.98
C GLU A 197 -2.95 9.06 -33.36
N ALA A 198 -3.19 9.28 -34.65
CA ALA A 198 -4.15 10.29 -35.13
C ALA A 198 -5.58 9.97 -34.69
N GLN A 199 -5.97 8.68 -34.70
CA GLN A 199 -7.26 8.23 -34.20
C GLN A 199 -7.39 8.45 -32.69
N GLN A 200 -6.36 8.14 -31.91
CA GLN A 200 -6.32 8.40 -30.46
C GLN A 200 -6.43 9.90 -30.15
N GLN A 201 -5.66 10.74 -30.85
CA GLN A 201 -5.73 12.20 -30.69
C GLN A 201 -7.10 12.76 -31.07
N ALA A 202 -7.69 12.29 -32.16
CA ALA A 202 -9.04 12.69 -32.55
C ALA A 202 -10.08 12.29 -31.50
N GLU A 203 -9.96 11.09 -30.92
CA GLU A 203 -10.82 10.63 -29.83
C GLU A 203 -10.63 11.47 -28.56
N GLU A 204 -9.41 11.78 -28.15
CA GLU A 204 -9.11 12.64 -27.00
C GLU A 204 -9.67 14.07 -27.17
N GLN A 205 -9.60 14.60 -28.39
CA GLN A 205 -10.22 15.87 -28.73
C GLN A 205 -11.75 15.81 -28.59
N GLN A 206 -12.39 14.73 -29.03
CA GLN A 206 -13.84 14.56 -28.87
C GLN A 206 -14.26 14.38 -27.40
N ILE A 207 -13.43 13.70 -26.60
CA ILE A 207 -13.59 13.53 -25.16
C ILE A 207 -13.52 14.88 -24.44
N SER A 208 -12.46 15.65 -24.71
CA SER A 208 -12.27 16.98 -24.12
C SER A 208 -13.34 17.98 -24.54
N GLN A 209 -13.79 17.92 -25.80
CA GLN A 209 -14.94 18.70 -26.28
C GLN A 209 -16.21 18.34 -25.51
N SER A 210 -16.48 17.05 -25.30
CA SER A 210 -17.67 16.58 -24.57
C SER A 210 -17.69 17.08 -23.12
N ILE A 211 -16.54 17.07 -22.42
CA ILE A 211 -16.40 17.62 -21.06
C ILE A 211 -16.58 19.14 -21.07
N ARG A 212 -15.94 19.84 -22.02
CA ARG A 212 -16.03 21.30 -22.17
C ARG A 212 -17.47 21.76 -22.41
N GLU A 213 -18.25 21.02 -23.19
CA GLU A 213 -19.68 21.34 -23.42
C GLU A 213 -20.52 21.21 -22.14
N VAL A 214 -20.31 20.15 -21.37
CA VAL A 214 -21.00 19.94 -20.08
C VAL A 214 -20.65 21.08 -19.13
N TYR A 215 -19.36 21.39 -19.00
CA TYR A 215 -18.89 22.50 -18.19
C TYR A 215 -19.43 23.85 -18.67
N ARG A 216 -19.41 24.15 -19.98
CA ARG A 216 -19.92 25.43 -20.52
C ARG A 216 -21.40 25.63 -20.22
N LYS A 217 -22.22 24.58 -20.37
CA LYS A 217 -23.65 24.63 -20.02
C LYS A 217 -23.86 24.91 -18.54
N LEU A 218 -23.05 24.28 -17.69
CA LEU A 218 -23.13 24.42 -16.25
C LEU A 218 -22.62 25.80 -15.77
N ALA A 219 -21.49 26.27 -16.28
CA ALA A 219 -20.96 27.61 -16.02
C ALA A 219 -21.92 28.73 -16.46
N SER A 220 -22.60 28.55 -17.60
CA SER A 220 -23.61 29.50 -18.07
C SER A 220 -24.84 29.56 -17.15
N ALA A 221 -25.21 28.45 -16.49
CA ALA A 221 -26.34 28.41 -15.56
C ALA A 221 -25.97 28.92 -14.16
N LEU A 222 -24.71 28.73 -13.76
CA LEU A 222 -24.15 29.09 -12.46
C LEU A 222 -23.54 30.49 -12.36
N HIS A 223 -23.61 31.31 -13.42
CA HIS A 223 -22.89 32.58 -13.45
C HIS A 223 -23.35 33.53 -12.31
N PRO A 224 -22.48 33.84 -11.32
CA PRO A 224 -22.87 34.52 -10.09
C PRO A 224 -23.28 35.99 -10.31
N ASP A 225 -22.84 36.62 -11.40
CA ASP A 225 -23.19 38.03 -11.70
C ASP A 225 -24.60 38.22 -12.28
N ARG A 226 -25.34 37.14 -12.54
CA ARG A 226 -26.72 37.20 -13.03
C ARG A 226 -27.75 37.05 -11.91
N GLU A 227 -27.32 36.83 -10.66
CA GLU A 227 -28.22 36.69 -9.52
C GLU A 227 -28.29 37.95 -8.66
N PRO A 228 -29.50 38.52 -8.47
CA PRO A 228 -29.72 39.66 -7.59
C PRO A 228 -29.82 39.29 -6.10
N ASP A 229 -30.12 38.02 -5.77
CA ASP A 229 -30.19 37.54 -4.38
C ASP A 229 -28.80 37.13 -3.86
N LEU A 230 -28.42 37.68 -2.70
CA LEU A 230 -27.15 37.41 -2.04
C LEU A 230 -27.00 35.96 -1.57
N GLN A 231 -28.07 35.30 -1.12
CA GLN A 231 -28.02 33.91 -0.66
C GLN A 231 -27.83 32.95 -1.82
N GLU A 232 -28.60 33.13 -2.90
CA GLU A 232 -28.44 32.34 -4.13
C GLU A 232 -27.12 32.63 -4.84
N ARG A 233 -26.59 33.87 -4.77
CA ARG A 233 -25.25 34.18 -5.27
C ARG A 233 -24.15 33.41 -4.53
N ALA A 234 -24.25 33.30 -3.20
CA ALA A 234 -23.31 32.51 -2.41
C ALA A 234 -23.39 31.01 -2.78
N ARG A 235 -24.62 30.47 -2.90
CA ARG A 235 -24.86 29.08 -3.34
C ARG A 235 -24.28 28.82 -4.73
N LYS A 236 -24.54 29.69 -5.72
CA LYS A 236 -24.00 29.55 -7.08
C LYS A 236 -22.49 29.67 -7.13
N THR A 237 -21.90 30.53 -6.29
CA THR A 237 -20.44 30.66 -6.18
C THR A 237 -19.81 29.35 -5.71
N ALA A 238 -20.37 28.72 -4.68
CA ALA A 238 -19.89 27.42 -4.18
C ALA A 238 -20.05 26.30 -5.23
N LEU A 239 -21.17 26.26 -5.95
CA LEU A 239 -21.39 25.31 -7.04
C LEU A 239 -20.43 25.54 -8.21
N MET A 240 -20.14 26.80 -8.55
CA MET A 240 -19.17 27.14 -9.59
C MET A 240 -17.75 26.74 -9.20
N GLN A 241 -17.36 26.90 -7.94
CA GLN A 241 -16.07 26.40 -7.45
C GLN A 241 -15.97 24.86 -7.57
N ARG A 242 -17.02 24.14 -7.15
CA ARG A 242 -17.09 22.67 -7.32
C ARG A 242 -16.99 22.27 -8.81
N ALA A 243 -17.63 23.03 -9.69
CA ALA A 243 -17.58 22.81 -11.13
C ALA A 243 -16.19 23.04 -11.73
N ASN A 244 -15.50 24.10 -11.31
CA ASN A 244 -14.15 24.42 -11.74
C ASN A 244 -13.17 23.31 -11.33
N LEU A 245 -13.27 22.83 -10.08
CA LEU A 245 -12.47 21.70 -9.59
C LEU A 245 -12.75 20.42 -10.36
N ALA A 246 -14.03 20.11 -10.62
CA ALA A 246 -14.43 18.95 -11.40
C ALA A 246 -13.89 19.04 -12.84
N TYR A 247 -13.94 20.21 -13.47
CA TYR A 247 -13.40 20.42 -14.81
C TYR A 247 -11.88 20.26 -14.87
N GLN A 248 -11.15 20.83 -13.90
CA GLN A 248 -9.69 20.68 -13.79
C GLN A 248 -9.29 19.21 -13.62
N LYS A 249 -10.01 18.45 -12.78
CA LYS A 249 -9.80 17.01 -12.58
C LYS A 249 -10.41 16.13 -13.68
N LYS A 250 -10.95 16.71 -14.76
CA LYS A 250 -11.70 15.99 -15.82
C LYS A 250 -12.80 15.06 -15.25
N ASN A 251 -13.38 15.39 -14.10
CA ASN A 251 -14.35 14.60 -13.36
C ASN A 251 -15.76 14.75 -13.97
N LEU A 252 -15.99 14.09 -15.10
CA LEU A 252 -17.28 14.04 -15.79
C LEU A 252 -18.46 13.67 -14.87
N LEU A 253 -18.33 12.66 -14.00
CA LEU A 253 -19.44 12.28 -13.13
C LEU A 253 -19.85 13.44 -12.23
N GLN A 254 -18.87 14.12 -11.61
CA GLN A 254 -19.14 15.28 -10.75
C GLN A 254 -19.80 16.44 -11.52
N LEU A 255 -19.39 16.66 -12.78
CA LEU A 255 -20.02 17.67 -13.64
C LEU A 255 -21.48 17.33 -13.97
N LEU A 256 -21.79 16.04 -14.17
CA LEU A 256 -23.16 15.58 -14.42
C LEU A 256 -24.03 15.63 -13.15
N GLU A 257 -23.47 15.29 -11.99
CA GLU A 257 -24.14 15.43 -10.69
C GLU A 257 -24.51 16.90 -10.41
N LEU A 258 -23.56 17.82 -10.61
CA LEU A 258 -23.80 19.25 -10.44
C LEU A 258 -24.86 19.78 -11.43
N GLN A 259 -24.91 19.22 -12.64
CA GLN A 259 -25.98 19.53 -13.60
C GLN A 259 -27.37 19.10 -13.10
N LEU A 260 -27.47 17.99 -12.37
CA LEU A 260 -28.72 17.53 -11.76
C LEU A 260 -29.09 18.33 -10.50
N GLU A 261 -28.10 18.68 -9.68
CA GLU A 261 -28.27 19.44 -8.43
C GLU A 261 -28.83 20.85 -8.68
N LEU A 262 -28.63 21.37 -9.89
CA LEU A 262 -29.10 22.70 -10.30
C LEU A 262 -30.58 22.79 -10.68
N GLU A 263 -31.34 21.69 -10.60
CA GLU A 263 -32.79 21.58 -10.90
C GLU A 263 -33.22 22.08 -12.29
N HIS A 264 -32.29 22.55 -13.13
CA HIS A 264 -32.51 23.08 -14.47
C HIS A 264 -32.47 22.02 -15.57
N ILE A 265 -32.21 20.76 -15.21
CA ILE A 265 -32.13 19.64 -16.15
C ILE A 265 -32.98 18.50 -15.60
N ASP A 266 -34.14 18.30 -16.23
CA ASP A 266 -35.05 17.21 -15.91
C ASP A 266 -34.45 15.86 -16.33
N GLN A 267 -34.89 14.76 -15.70
CA GLN A 267 -34.46 13.38 -15.98
C GLN A 267 -34.55 13.05 -17.49
N ALA A 268 -35.47 13.71 -18.21
CA ALA A 268 -35.61 13.67 -19.66
C ALA A 268 -34.32 14.02 -20.43
N THR A 269 -33.52 14.97 -19.96
CA THR A 269 -32.27 15.35 -20.63
C THR A 269 -31.18 14.30 -20.47
N ILE A 270 -31.10 13.64 -19.31
CA ILE A 270 -30.19 12.51 -19.09
C ILE A 270 -30.63 11.31 -19.91
N ASN A 271 -31.93 11.04 -19.96
CA ASN A 271 -32.49 9.97 -20.79
C ASN A 271 -32.31 10.24 -22.30
N GLY A 272 -32.26 11.51 -22.70
CA GLY A 272 -32.09 11.97 -24.08
C GLY A 272 -30.64 12.08 -24.57
N ILE A 273 -29.65 11.68 -23.78
CA ILE A 273 -28.25 11.69 -24.22
C ILE A 273 -28.09 10.72 -25.40
N SER A 274 -27.49 11.20 -26.49
CA SER A 274 -27.27 10.38 -27.69
C SER A 274 -26.31 9.21 -27.43
N GLU A 275 -26.50 8.10 -28.16
CA GLU A 275 -25.62 6.93 -28.12
C GLU A 275 -24.14 7.29 -28.33
N VAL A 276 -23.84 8.22 -29.24
CA VAL A 276 -22.47 8.68 -29.52
C VAL A 276 -21.86 9.36 -28.29
N ARG A 277 -22.62 10.25 -27.64
CA ARG A 277 -22.14 10.96 -26.44
C ARG A 277 -21.99 10.02 -25.25
N LEU A 278 -22.89 9.04 -25.09
CA LEU A 278 -22.78 8.01 -24.06
C LEU A 278 -21.56 7.12 -24.24
N LYS A 279 -21.14 6.83 -25.48
CA LYS A 279 -19.88 6.10 -25.71
C LYS A 279 -18.67 6.89 -25.20
N HIS A 280 -18.62 8.20 -25.45
CA HIS A 280 -17.55 9.05 -24.93
C HIS A 280 -17.57 9.14 -23.40
N TYR A 281 -18.77 9.28 -22.82
CA TYR A 281 -18.93 9.29 -21.36
C TYR A 281 -18.47 7.97 -20.73
N ASN A 282 -18.88 6.83 -21.30
CA ASN A 282 -18.46 5.52 -20.81
C ASN A 282 -16.94 5.33 -20.87
N LYS A 283 -16.24 5.93 -21.84
CA LYS A 283 -14.77 5.90 -21.90
C LYS A 283 -14.16 6.71 -20.76
N ILE A 284 -14.60 7.94 -20.55
CA ILE A 284 -14.15 8.80 -19.44
C ILE A 284 -14.44 8.15 -18.08
N LEU A 285 -15.63 7.59 -17.89
CA LEU A 285 -16.01 6.94 -16.64
C LEU A 285 -15.16 5.68 -16.36
N LYS A 286 -14.75 4.94 -17.40
CA LYS A 286 -13.81 3.81 -17.25
C LYS A 286 -12.42 4.29 -16.82
N GLU A 287 -11.93 5.38 -17.41
CA GLU A 287 -10.65 5.99 -17.03
C GLU A 287 -10.69 6.45 -15.56
N GLN A 288 -11.74 7.17 -15.16
CA GLN A 288 -11.95 7.58 -13.76
C GLN A 288 -12.08 6.41 -12.79
N LEU A 289 -12.76 5.34 -13.19
CA LEU A 289 -12.86 4.14 -12.36
C LEU A 289 -11.48 3.48 -12.18
N ALA A 290 -10.65 3.47 -13.22
CA ALA A 290 -9.29 2.94 -13.15
C ALA A 290 -8.40 3.81 -12.25
N GLU A 291 -8.44 5.13 -12.40
CA GLU A 291 -7.72 6.09 -11.53
C GLU A 291 -8.12 5.90 -10.06
N LEU A 292 -9.42 5.81 -9.78
CA LEU A 292 -9.92 5.64 -8.42
C LEU A 292 -9.51 4.31 -7.80
N ARG A 293 -9.50 3.22 -8.58
CA ARG A 293 -8.98 1.93 -8.13
C ARG A 293 -7.49 1.97 -7.85
N GLN A 294 -6.74 2.71 -8.66
CA GLN A 294 -5.31 2.91 -8.45
C GLN A 294 -5.05 3.73 -7.17
N GLU A 295 -5.84 4.76 -6.92
CA GLU A 295 -5.77 5.56 -5.68
C GLU A 295 -6.06 4.69 -4.44
N ILE A 296 -7.11 3.85 -4.47
CA ILE A 296 -7.40 2.89 -3.39
C ILE A 296 -6.26 1.89 -3.22
N TRP A 297 -5.69 1.39 -4.32
CA TRP A 297 -4.58 0.44 -4.28
C TRP A 297 -3.33 1.06 -3.65
N HIS A 298 -3.01 2.32 -3.99
CA HIS A 298 -1.91 3.06 -3.36
C HIS A 298 -2.15 3.28 -1.87
N ALA A 299 -3.35 3.74 -1.49
CA ALA A 299 -3.70 3.94 -0.08
C ALA A 299 -3.62 2.63 0.72
N GLU A 300 -4.11 1.52 0.15
CA GLU A 300 -4.06 0.20 0.77
C GLU A 300 -2.60 -0.30 0.91
N ASN A 301 -1.78 -0.16 -0.12
CA ASN A 301 -0.40 -0.61 -0.10
C ASN A 301 0.50 0.23 0.80
N GLU A 302 0.33 1.55 0.78
CA GLU A 302 1.04 2.45 1.70
C GLU A 302 0.70 2.06 3.15
N PHE A 303 -0.58 1.82 3.44
CA PHE A 303 -1.02 1.34 4.75
C PHE A 303 -0.39 0.00 5.10
N ARG A 304 -0.43 -0.99 4.20
CA ARG A 304 0.17 -2.32 4.44
C ARG A 304 1.68 -2.23 4.69
N SER A 305 2.40 -1.51 3.85
CA SER A 305 3.84 -1.32 3.97
C SER A 305 4.20 -0.66 5.29
N ARG A 306 3.49 0.41 5.67
CA ARG A 306 3.75 1.15 6.91
C ARG A 306 3.54 0.32 8.18
N PHE A 307 2.60 -0.61 8.18
CA PHE A 307 2.26 -1.44 9.35
C PHE A 307 2.73 -2.90 9.23
N GLY A 308 3.55 -3.22 8.22
CA GLY A 308 4.10 -4.57 8.02
C GLY A 308 3.02 -5.65 7.82
N ILE A 309 1.90 -5.32 7.18
CA ILE A 309 0.78 -6.26 6.98
C ILE A 309 1.06 -7.12 5.75
N ASP A 310 0.88 -8.43 5.89
CA ASP A 310 1.00 -9.42 4.81
C ASP A 310 0.23 -8.98 3.54
N PRO A 311 0.89 -8.90 2.36
CA PRO A 311 0.25 -8.56 1.08
C PRO A 311 -0.96 -9.44 0.71
N TYR A 312 -0.99 -10.70 1.14
CA TYR A 312 -2.02 -11.68 0.80
C TYR A 312 -3.20 -11.68 1.78
N LEU A 313 -3.08 -10.98 2.92
CA LEU A 313 -4.17 -10.86 3.87
C LEU A 313 -5.33 -10.07 3.25
N ASN A 314 -6.55 -10.58 3.33
CA ASN A 314 -7.73 -9.87 2.85
C ASN A 314 -8.10 -8.72 3.83
N LEU A 315 -7.67 -7.51 3.48
CA LEU A 315 -7.83 -6.33 4.30
C LEU A 315 -8.88 -5.39 3.70
N SER A 316 -9.77 -4.89 4.54
CA SER A 316 -10.78 -3.92 4.15
C SER A 316 -10.92 -2.88 5.25
N PRO A 317 -11.40 -1.66 4.94
CA PRO A 317 -11.59 -0.62 5.95
C PRO A 317 -12.41 -1.09 7.16
N GLY A 318 -13.44 -1.91 6.93
CA GLY A 318 -14.30 -2.44 7.98
C GLY A 318 -13.68 -3.56 8.83
N THR A 319 -12.57 -4.15 8.41
CA THR A 319 -11.87 -5.22 9.13
C THR A 319 -10.58 -4.76 9.81
N LEU A 320 -10.08 -3.55 9.50
CA LEU A 320 -8.84 -2.99 10.04
C LEU A 320 -8.75 -3.04 11.56
N MET A 321 -9.75 -2.51 12.26
CA MET A 321 -9.73 -2.46 13.73
C MET A 321 -9.81 -3.86 14.37
N ARG A 322 -10.51 -4.80 13.73
CA ARG A 322 -10.59 -6.19 14.21
C ARG A 322 -9.26 -6.90 14.03
N HIS A 323 -8.57 -6.65 12.91
CA HIS A 323 -7.22 -7.14 12.68
C HIS A 323 -6.27 -6.62 13.76
N LEU A 324 -6.25 -5.30 14.00
CA LEU A 324 -5.42 -4.69 15.04
C LEU A 324 -5.71 -5.28 16.43
N ALA A 325 -6.98 -5.42 16.80
CA ALA A 325 -7.34 -6.02 18.09
C ALA A 325 -6.86 -7.46 18.24
N SER A 326 -6.85 -8.22 17.14
CA SER A 326 -6.34 -9.60 17.12
C SER A 326 -4.82 -9.63 17.30
N GLU A 327 -4.10 -8.75 16.60
CA GLU A 327 -2.64 -8.61 16.73
C GLU A 327 -2.23 -8.14 18.14
N ILE A 328 -2.92 -7.14 18.69
CA ILE A 328 -2.74 -6.73 20.10
C ILE A 328 -2.95 -7.91 21.04
N GLY A 329 -3.98 -8.74 20.78
CA GLY A 329 -4.23 -9.97 21.51
C GLY A 329 -3.03 -10.92 21.46
N ARG A 330 -2.53 -11.20 20.26
CA ARG A 330 -1.36 -12.08 20.03
C ARG A 330 -0.13 -11.58 20.77
N VAL A 331 0.23 -10.31 20.63
CA VAL A 331 1.39 -9.72 21.33
C VAL A 331 1.19 -9.77 22.84
N ARG A 332 -0.03 -9.53 23.35
CA ARG A 332 -0.32 -9.65 24.80
C ARG A 332 -0.08 -11.07 25.32
N HIS A 333 -0.48 -12.07 24.54
CA HIS A 333 -0.24 -13.47 24.87
C HIS A 333 1.27 -13.77 24.85
N ALA A 334 1.99 -13.38 23.81
CA ALA A 334 3.43 -13.55 23.71
C ALA A 334 4.18 -12.90 24.88
N ILE A 335 3.84 -11.66 25.27
CA ILE A 335 4.41 -10.98 26.44
C ILE A 335 4.15 -11.77 27.73
N ARG A 336 2.96 -12.34 27.90
CA ARG A 336 2.62 -13.13 29.09
C ARG A 336 3.47 -14.41 29.15
N ASP A 337 3.65 -15.06 28.01
CA ASP A 337 4.43 -16.30 27.91
C ASP A 337 5.92 -16.01 28.13
N LEU A 338 6.47 -14.96 27.52
CA LEU A 338 7.83 -14.49 27.79
C LEU A 338 8.08 -14.19 29.27
N LYS A 339 7.13 -13.54 29.96
CA LYS A 339 7.24 -13.29 31.40
C LYS A 339 7.24 -14.58 32.23
N LYS A 340 6.43 -15.57 31.84
CA LYS A 340 6.43 -16.88 32.49
C LYS A 340 7.74 -17.63 32.28
N ASP A 341 8.25 -17.61 31.06
CA ASP A 341 9.49 -18.28 30.69
C ASP A 341 10.69 -17.66 31.42
N LEU A 342 10.74 -16.32 31.51
CA LEU A 342 11.76 -15.60 32.28
C LEU A 342 11.83 -16.08 33.74
N LEU A 343 10.67 -16.20 34.41
CA LEU A 343 10.59 -16.71 35.77
C LEU A 343 10.95 -18.20 35.88
N ALA A 344 10.66 -18.99 34.85
CA ALA A 344 10.99 -20.40 34.83
C ALA A 344 12.48 -20.64 34.63
N PHE A 345 13.15 -19.85 33.79
CA PHE A 345 14.54 -20.04 33.40
C PHE A 345 15.57 -19.60 34.45
N GLU A 346 15.13 -18.94 35.53
CA GLU A 346 15.95 -18.78 36.73
C GLU A 346 16.30 -20.12 37.40
N ASP A 347 15.47 -21.16 37.22
CA ASP A 347 15.73 -22.52 37.71
C ASP A 347 16.28 -23.41 36.59
N ILE A 348 17.54 -23.82 36.75
CA ILE A 348 18.25 -24.66 35.77
C ILE A 348 17.51 -25.97 35.47
N ARG A 349 16.74 -26.54 36.40
CA ARG A 349 15.96 -27.77 36.16
C ARG A 349 14.80 -27.53 35.21
N LYS A 350 14.12 -26.38 35.38
CA LYS A 350 13.00 -25.98 34.50
C LYS A 350 13.50 -25.61 33.11
N LEU A 351 14.63 -24.91 33.03
CA LEU A 351 15.28 -24.61 31.74
C LEU A 351 15.63 -25.91 30.98
N LYS A 352 16.20 -26.91 31.65
CA LYS A 352 16.49 -28.22 31.02
C LYS A 352 15.24 -28.95 30.54
N ALA A 353 14.17 -28.92 31.32
CA ALA A 353 12.89 -29.50 30.92
C ALA A 353 12.32 -28.80 29.67
N TRP A 354 12.42 -27.47 29.64
CA TRP A 354 12.00 -26.66 28.49
C TRP A 354 12.84 -26.94 27.24
N LEU A 355 14.17 -26.97 27.35
CA LEU A 355 15.07 -27.32 26.23
C LEU A 355 14.77 -28.72 25.65
N LYS A 356 14.41 -29.68 26.52
CA LYS A 356 14.02 -31.03 26.11
C LYS A 356 12.69 -31.03 25.36
N GLU A 357 11.71 -30.27 25.83
CA GLU A 357 10.42 -30.14 25.16
C GLU A 357 10.55 -29.44 23.80
N MET A 358 11.30 -28.36 23.73
CA MET A 358 11.57 -27.62 22.49
C MET A 358 12.24 -28.51 21.44
N ARG A 359 13.22 -29.33 21.85
CA ARG A 359 13.85 -30.31 20.96
C ARG A 359 12.85 -31.36 20.46
N ARG A 360 11.97 -31.85 21.32
CA ARG A 360 10.94 -32.83 20.93
C ARG A 360 9.97 -32.24 19.90
N GLN A 361 9.62 -30.96 20.04
CA GLN A 361 8.75 -30.26 19.08
C GLN A 361 9.44 -30.08 17.73
N ALA A 362 10.71 -29.64 17.71
CA ALA A 362 11.49 -29.55 16.47
C ALA A 362 11.63 -30.90 15.75
N GLU A 363 11.85 -31.99 16.50
CA GLU A 363 11.89 -33.36 15.94
C GLU A 363 10.52 -33.86 15.44
N ALA A 364 9.41 -33.28 15.90
CA ALA A 364 8.05 -33.61 15.46
C ALA A 364 7.62 -32.79 14.22
N ASP A 365 7.99 -31.51 14.17
CA ASP A 365 7.71 -30.64 13.01
C ASP A 365 8.51 -31.08 11.77
N ASP A 366 9.77 -31.53 11.93
CA ASP A 366 10.57 -32.14 10.84
C ASP A 366 9.93 -33.44 10.27
N PHE A 367 9.03 -34.08 11.02
CA PHE A 367 8.32 -35.29 10.60
C PHE A 367 7.00 -35.00 9.86
N ASP A 368 6.39 -33.83 10.05
CA ASP A 368 5.15 -33.41 9.37
C ASP A 368 5.42 -32.77 7.98
N ASP A 369 6.68 -32.44 7.66
CA ASP A 369 7.12 -31.95 6.34
C ASP A 369 7.55 -33.10 5.37
N CYS A 370 7.20 -34.35 5.67
CA CYS A 370 7.35 -35.47 4.72
C CYS A 370 6.06 -35.66 3.88
N PRO A 371 6.02 -35.20 2.62
CA PRO A 371 4.96 -35.59 1.71
C PRO A 371 5.17 -37.05 1.29
N PHE A 372 4.24 -37.93 1.64
CA PHE A 372 3.97 -39.12 0.81
C PHE A 372 3.01 -38.75 -0.31
#